data_AF-A0A2V6BV44-F1
#
_entry.id   AF-A0A2V6BV44-F1
#
_cell.length_a   1.000
_cell.length_b   1.000
_cell.length_c   1.000
_cell.angle_alpha   90.00
_cell.angle_beta   90.00
_cell.angle_gamma   90.00
#
_symmetry.space_group_name_H-M   'P 1'
#
loop_
_entity.id
_entity.type
_entity.pdbx_description
1 polymer ?
#
loop_
_entity_poly.entity_id
_entity_poly.type
_entity_poly.pdbx_seq_one_letter_code
_entity_poly.pdbx_strand_id
1 'polypeptide(L)'
;MAEELKSIVVAAVPGGSHPRANLPTAAEDSGSYTEPVRCPHRKRGETAAHIALKRLALLWAQSRGYSGCAFEVQLPRCRFRADLAAYRPNGKEIGATAIFECKQAFPDLRRDNSCSAVTAKRLERVFQRRQVLEKILRIHYPALRIPDSLFSDFDSHNFAAIEHRGYVRVLRELSALQNRLFDCTKFERLIRYRCANLFFLVVSNRLFREPEIPFGWGALIESEGELVLVRKPLWHEVASANRLKLLERIAAAGTRLLNKQSEITFDDVCAARNRASP
;
A
#
# COMPACT_ATOMS: atom_id res chain seq x y z
N MET A 1 16.22 -17.00 -55.20
CA MET A 1 16.22 -15.85 -56.13
C MET A 1 16.36 -14.61 -55.24
N ALA A 2 17.53 -14.43 -54.60
CA ALA A 2 18.72 -13.79 -55.18
C ALA A 2 18.37 -12.33 -55.53
N GLU A 3 18.68 -11.37 -54.66
CA GLU A 3 19.97 -10.68 -54.62
C GLU A 3 20.01 -9.61 -55.70
N GLU A 4 19.93 -8.32 -55.32
CA GLU A 4 20.71 -7.31 -56.00
C GLU A 4 20.95 -6.08 -55.12
N LEU A 5 22.24 -5.77 -55.04
CA LEU A 5 22.97 -4.82 -54.22
C LEU A 5 23.98 -4.22 -55.21
N LYS A 6 24.40 -2.97 -54.96
CA LYS A 6 25.53 -2.21 -55.60
C LYS A 6 25.09 -1.27 -56.73
N SER A 7 25.67 -0.09 -56.94
CA SER A 7 26.90 0.58 -56.45
C SER A 7 26.67 2.11 -56.50
N ILE A 8 27.46 3.01 -55.89
CA ILE A 8 28.83 3.39 -56.27
C ILE A 8 29.59 3.97 -55.06
N VAL A 9 30.90 3.67 -55.07
CA VAL A 9 31.99 3.90 -54.11
C VAL A 9 32.91 5.01 -54.63
N VAL A 10 33.78 5.57 -53.76
CA VAL A 10 35.25 5.87 -53.95
C VAL A 10 35.64 6.97 -52.94
N ALA A 11 36.28 6.70 -51.79
CA ALA A 11 37.66 6.24 -51.49
C ALA A 11 38.69 7.39 -51.37
N ALA A 12 39.38 7.46 -50.21
CA ALA A 12 40.85 7.57 -50.07
C ALA A 12 41.28 7.95 -48.63
N VAL A 13 42.27 7.24 -48.12
CA VAL A 13 43.10 7.44 -46.90
C VAL A 13 44.55 7.52 -47.45
N PRO A 14 45.52 8.36 -46.98
CA PRO A 14 46.28 8.08 -45.75
C PRO A 14 47.00 9.23 -44.98
N GLY A 15 47.21 8.97 -43.67
CA GLY A 15 48.42 9.18 -42.83
C GLY A 15 49.24 10.49 -42.80
N GLY A 16 49.58 10.96 -41.57
CA GLY A 16 50.76 11.83 -41.33
C GLY A 16 50.74 12.77 -40.10
N SER A 17 51.37 12.34 -38.99
CA SER A 17 52.18 13.05 -37.96
C SER A 17 51.91 14.50 -37.41
N HIS A 18 51.81 14.55 -36.06
CA HIS A 18 52.27 15.57 -35.05
C HIS A 18 51.58 16.96 -34.93
N PRO A 19 51.66 17.70 -33.78
CA PRO A 19 52.25 17.44 -32.44
C PRO A 19 51.32 17.73 -31.22
N ARG A 20 51.81 17.39 -30.01
CA ARG A 20 51.30 17.83 -28.69
C ARG A 20 51.34 19.36 -28.56
N ALA A 21 50.28 19.95 -27.99
CA ALA A 21 50.31 21.30 -27.41
C ALA A 21 49.51 21.35 -26.10
N ASN A 22 50.28 21.54 -25.02
CA ASN A 22 50.07 22.13 -23.70
C ASN A 22 48.65 22.43 -23.16
N LEU A 23 48.44 21.95 -21.92
CA LEU A 23 47.49 22.50 -20.95
C LEU A 23 47.71 24.00 -20.71
N PRO A 24 46.64 24.73 -20.38
CA PRO A 24 46.69 25.79 -19.39
C PRO A 24 45.99 25.40 -18.08
N THR A 25 46.63 25.85 -17.04
CA THR A 25 46.44 25.70 -15.60
C THR A 25 45.14 26.33 -15.08
N ALA A 26 44.72 25.83 -13.92
CA ALA A 26 43.63 26.29 -13.07
C ALA A 26 43.49 27.82 -12.97
N ALA A 27 42.27 28.30 -13.20
CA ALA A 27 41.77 29.55 -12.64
C ALA A 27 40.72 29.19 -11.58
N GLU A 28 40.98 29.64 -10.36
CA GLU A 28 40.13 29.51 -9.19
C GLU A 28 38.85 30.33 -9.41
N ASP A 29 37.72 29.65 -9.64
CA ASP A 29 36.41 30.30 -9.59
C ASP A 29 35.78 30.01 -8.22
N SER A 30 35.79 31.05 -7.39
CA SER A 30 35.25 31.09 -6.03
C SER A 30 33.73 31.22 -6.07
N GLY A 31 33.08 30.19 -6.63
CA GLY A 31 31.62 30.03 -6.57
C GLY A 31 31.22 29.31 -5.28
N SER A 32 30.59 30.02 -4.36
CA SER A 32 30.02 29.46 -3.14
C SER A 32 29.04 28.32 -3.46
N TYR A 33 29.46 27.08 -3.24
CA TYR A 33 28.56 25.94 -3.20
C TYR A 33 27.61 26.12 -2.01
N THR A 34 26.45 26.72 -2.25
CA THR A 34 25.31 26.56 -1.33
C THR A 34 24.89 25.10 -1.40
N GLU A 35 25.22 24.34 -0.35
CA GLU A 35 24.69 23.00 -0.17
C GLU A 35 23.17 23.01 -0.38
N PRO A 36 22.60 22.01 -1.10
CA PRO A 36 21.15 21.89 -1.18
C PRO A 36 20.63 21.74 0.25
N VAL A 37 19.80 22.70 0.67
CA VAL A 37 19.14 22.72 1.98
C VAL A 37 18.50 21.36 2.20
N ARG A 38 19.15 20.52 3.02
CA ARG A 38 18.54 19.29 3.51
C ARG A 38 17.31 19.70 4.30
N CYS A 39 16.13 19.47 3.72
CA CYS A 39 14.88 19.63 4.44
C CYS A 39 14.98 18.80 5.72
N PRO A 40 14.87 19.41 6.91
CA PRO A 40 15.04 18.68 8.14
C PRO A 40 13.98 17.59 8.16
N HIS A 41 14.43 16.34 8.28
CA HIS A 41 13.58 15.18 8.47
C HIS A 41 12.87 15.38 9.81
N ARG A 42 11.73 16.09 9.81
CA ARG A 42 10.93 16.34 11.00
C ARG A 42 10.66 14.97 11.60
N LYS A 43 11.11 14.75 12.84
CA LYS A 43 10.65 13.64 13.66
C LYS A 43 9.12 13.81 13.76
N ARG A 44 8.38 13.04 12.96
CA ARG A 44 6.93 13.20 12.77
C ARG A 44 6.23 12.68 14.03
N GLY A 45 5.83 13.59 14.90
CA GLY A 45 4.71 13.33 15.80
C GLY A 45 3.45 13.03 14.97
N GLU A 46 2.54 12.24 15.53
CA GLU A 46 1.23 12.00 14.96
C GLU A 46 0.48 13.33 14.82
N THR A 47 -0.11 13.59 13.64
CA THR A 47 -0.82 14.86 13.39
C THR A 47 -2.28 14.75 13.79
N ALA A 48 -2.93 15.88 14.08
CA ALA A 48 -4.38 15.91 14.35
C ALA A 48 -5.21 15.30 13.22
N ALA A 49 -4.81 15.50 11.96
CA ALA A 49 -5.48 14.93 10.80
C ALA A 49 -5.35 13.38 10.74
N HIS A 50 -4.17 12.84 11.08
CA HIS A 50 -3.98 11.38 11.14
C HIS A 50 -4.77 10.75 12.28
N ILE A 51 -4.80 11.41 13.45
CA ILE A 51 -5.65 11.02 14.59
C ILE A 51 -7.12 11.01 14.20
N ALA A 52 -7.59 12.04 13.49
CA ALA A 52 -8.96 12.12 13.00
C ALA A 52 -9.29 10.96 12.04
N LEU A 53 -8.43 10.66 11.08
CA LEU A 53 -8.61 9.52 10.18
C LEU A 53 -8.68 8.18 10.93
N LYS A 54 -7.81 7.96 11.92
CA LYS A 54 -7.84 6.77 12.78
C LYS A 54 -9.14 6.65 13.55
N ARG A 55 -9.64 7.76 14.12
CA ARG A 55 -10.93 7.81 14.81
C ARG A 55 -12.07 7.44 13.86
N LEU A 56 -12.10 8.01 12.67
CA LEU A 56 -13.12 7.69 11.66
C LEU A 56 -13.03 6.22 11.21
N ALA A 57 -11.82 5.68 11.06
CA ALA A 57 -11.60 4.27 10.74
C ALA A 57 -12.16 3.34 11.83
N LEU A 58 -11.97 3.70 13.10
CA LEU A 58 -12.52 2.96 14.23
C LEU A 58 -14.06 2.96 14.21
N LEU A 59 -14.67 4.14 14.07
CA LEU A 59 -16.13 4.28 14.00
C LEU A 59 -16.72 3.47 12.84
N TRP A 60 -16.11 3.58 11.65
CA TRP A 60 -16.51 2.81 10.48
C TRP A 60 -16.37 1.30 10.69
N ALA A 61 -15.27 0.84 11.32
CA ALA A 61 -15.09 -0.58 11.61
C ALA A 61 -16.18 -1.08 12.57
N GLN A 62 -16.44 -0.35 13.66
CA GLN A 62 -17.45 -0.74 14.64
C GLN A 62 -18.86 -0.78 14.02
N SER A 63 -19.22 0.19 13.18
CA SER A 63 -20.51 0.18 12.48
C SER A 63 -20.68 -0.99 11.51
N ARG A 64 -19.59 -1.68 11.12
CA ARG A 64 -19.59 -2.90 10.30
C ARG A 64 -19.46 -4.20 11.11
N GLY A 65 -19.67 -4.11 12.43
CA GLY A 65 -19.69 -5.24 13.35
C GLY A 65 -18.32 -5.67 13.86
N TYR A 66 -17.25 -4.90 13.60
CA TYR A 66 -15.95 -5.19 14.20
C TYR A 66 -15.94 -4.74 15.67
N SER A 67 -16.20 -5.68 16.58
CA SER A 67 -16.32 -5.40 18.01
C SER A 67 -14.97 -5.32 18.73
N GLY A 68 -13.93 -5.98 18.23
CA GLY A 68 -12.57 -5.90 18.79
C GLY A 68 -11.69 -4.99 17.95
N CYS A 69 -11.34 -3.80 18.44
CA CYS A 69 -10.53 -2.85 17.70
C CYS A 69 -9.41 -2.28 18.57
N ALA A 70 -8.24 -2.04 17.99
CA ALA A 70 -7.16 -1.33 18.67
C ALA A 70 -6.25 -0.58 17.68
N PHE A 71 -5.69 0.53 18.15
CA PHE A 71 -4.69 1.30 17.41
C PHE A 71 -3.28 0.77 17.61
N GLU A 72 -2.39 1.04 16.64
CA GLU A 72 -0.96 0.73 16.72
C GLU A 72 -0.68 -0.76 17.02
N VAL A 73 -1.41 -1.64 16.33
CA VAL A 73 -1.36 -3.08 16.57
C VAL A 73 -0.19 -3.70 15.82
N GLN A 74 0.71 -4.35 16.55
CA GLN A 74 1.78 -5.15 15.97
C GLN A 74 1.18 -6.35 15.23
N LEU A 75 1.51 -6.48 13.96
CA LEU A 75 0.92 -7.49 13.09
C LEU A 75 1.61 -8.86 13.24
N PRO A 76 0.85 -9.98 13.13
CA PRO A 76 1.44 -11.30 13.06
C PRO A 76 2.40 -11.41 11.88
N ARG A 77 3.50 -12.15 12.07
CA ARG A 77 4.43 -12.58 11.00
C ARG A 77 5.19 -11.45 10.31
N CYS A 78 5.09 -10.20 10.77
CA CYS A 78 5.93 -9.12 10.29
C CYS A 78 6.23 -8.07 11.37
N ARG A 79 7.22 -7.24 11.10
CA ARG A 79 7.64 -6.15 12.01
C ARG A 79 6.72 -4.93 11.97
N PHE A 80 5.71 -4.92 11.10
CA PHE A 80 4.88 -3.75 10.91
C PHE A 80 3.80 -3.61 11.98
N ARG A 81 3.41 -2.37 12.23
CA ARG A 81 2.20 -2.02 12.98
C ARG A 81 1.15 -1.51 12.01
N ALA A 82 -0.09 -1.90 12.27
CA ALA A 82 -1.26 -1.31 11.64
C ALA A 82 -1.71 -0.10 12.45
N ASP A 83 -2.12 0.95 11.75
CA ASP A 83 -2.72 2.13 12.38
C ASP A 83 -3.95 1.73 13.20
N LEU A 84 -4.80 0.87 12.62
CA LEU A 84 -5.92 0.22 13.29
C LEU A 84 -6.00 -1.24 12.82
N ALA A 85 -6.20 -2.16 13.76
CA ALA A 85 -6.61 -3.53 13.45
C ALA A 85 -7.94 -3.84 14.13
N ALA A 86 -8.77 -4.63 13.44
CA ALA A 86 -10.13 -4.90 13.84
C ALA A 86 -10.48 -6.39 13.70
N TYR A 87 -11.34 -6.87 14.58
CA TYR A 87 -11.86 -8.23 14.63
C TYR A 87 -13.38 -8.20 14.72
N ARG A 88 -14.02 -9.02 13.88
CA ARG A 88 -15.47 -9.23 13.85
C ARG A 88 -15.76 -10.70 14.14
N PRO A 89 -16.40 -11.05 15.28
CA PRO A 89 -16.79 -12.41 15.61
C PRO A 89 -17.66 -13.07 14.53
N ASN A 90 -17.64 -14.41 14.47
CA ASN A 90 -18.51 -15.19 13.59
C ASN A 90 -19.14 -16.37 14.35
N GLY A 91 -20.10 -16.07 15.23
CA GLY A 91 -20.76 -17.08 16.06
C GLY A 91 -19.75 -17.87 16.90
N LYS A 92 -19.71 -19.19 16.72
CA LYS A 92 -18.81 -20.11 17.45
C LYS A 92 -17.41 -20.22 16.83
N GLU A 93 -17.20 -19.70 15.63
CA GLU A 93 -15.92 -19.76 14.94
C GLU A 93 -15.09 -18.49 15.17
N ILE A 94 -13.77 -18.63 15.00
CA ILE A 94 -12.90 -17.46 14.90
C ILE A 94 -13.35 -16.63 13.71
N GLY A 95 -13.67 -15.36 13.99
CA GLY A 95 -14.26 -14.45 13.03
C GLY A 95 -13.26 -13.83 12.04
N ALA A 96 -13.69 -12.76 11.38
CA ALA A 96 -12.92 -12.06 10.36
C ALA A 96 -12.02 -10.99 10.98
N THR A 97 -10.86 -10.76 10.37
CA THR A 97 -9.92 -9.70 10.77
C THR A 97 -9.73 -8.68 9.66
N ALA A 98 -9.53 -7.41 10.03
CA ALA A 98 -9.23 -6.33 9.10
C ALA A 98 -8.07 -5.47 9.60
N ILE A 99 -7.30 -4.93 8.66
CA ILE A 99 -6.23 -3.96 8.89
C ILE A 99 -6.56 -2.68 8.14
N PHE A 100 -6.37 -1.55 8.82
CA PHE A 100 -6.56 -0.22 8.29
C PHE A 100 -5.24 0.55 8.39
N GLU A 101 -4.85 1.17 7.29
CA GLU A 101 -3.70 2.08 7.20
C GLU A 101 -4.23 3.47 6.86
N CYS A 102 -3.99 4.44 7.74
CA CYS A 102 -4.45 5.81 7.62
C CYS A 102 -3.34 6.67 7.02
N LYS A 103 -3.63 7.38 5.92
CA LYS A 103 -2.66 8.22 5.23
C LYS A 103 -3.24 9.59 4.95
N GLN A 104 -2.54 10.62 5.45
CA GLN A 104 -2.94 12.01 5.39
C GLN A 104 -2.32 12.80 4.21
N ALA A 105 -1.34 12.24 3.48
CA ALA A 105 -0.69 12.90 2.36
C ALA A 105 -0.06 11.90 1.38
N PHE A 106 -0.03 12.22 0.08
CA PHE A 106 0.64 11.40 -0.94
C PHE A 106 2.16 11.25 -0.78
N PRO A 107 2.93 12.27 -0.35
CA PRO A 107 4.37 12.09 -0.07
C PRO A 107 4.64 11.05 1.04
N ASP A 108 3.65 10.73 1.87
CA ASP A 108 3.78 9.66 2.88
C ASP A 108 3.63 8.26 2.28
N LEU A 109 3.10 8.18 1.06
CA LEU A 109 2.94 6.95 0.29
C LEU A 109 4.04 6.85 -0.77
N ARG A 110 4.29 7.93 -1.52
CA ARG A 110 5.14 7.96 -2.71
C ARG A 110 6.61 8.15 -2.35
N ARG A 111 7.51 7.57 -3.14
CA ARG A 111 8.93 7.91 -3.09
C ARG A 111 9.14 9.32 -3.66
N ASP A 112 10.06 10.06 -3.07
CA ASP A 112 10.61 11.30 -3.64
C ASP A 112 11.53 10.95 -4.81
N ASN A 113 10.97 10.43 -5.91
CA ASN A 113 11.69 10.13 -7.13
C ASN A 113 11.25 11.02 -8.30
N SER A 114 12.22 11.53 -9.06
CA SER A 114 12.05 12.42 -10.21
C SER A 114 11.27 11.78 -11.38
N CYS A 115 11.03 10.46 -11.34
CA CYS A 115 10.26 9.71 -12.35
C CYS A 115 8.81 9.39 -11.90
N SER A 116 8.32 9.98 -10.81
CA SER A 116 6.98 9.72 -10.26
C SER A 116 5.86 10.05 -11.25
N ALA A 117 5.97 11.15 -12.01
CA ALA A 117 4.94 11.57 -12.96
C ALA A 117 4.77 10.62 -14.16
N VAL A 118 5.88 10.15 -14.75
CA VAL A 118 5.86 9.19 -15.86
C VAL A 118 5.29 7.85 -15.40
N THR A 119 5.71 7.40 -14.21
CA THR A 119 5.23 6.16 -13.62
C THR A 119 3.74 6.25 -13.27
N ALA A 120 3.27 7.40 -12.74
CA ALA A 120 1.85 7.65 -12.46
C ALA A 120 1.00 7.65 -13.75
N LYS A 121 1.46 8.30 -14.83
CA LYS A 121 0.77 8.24 -16.13
C LYS A 121 0.71 6.82 -16.71
N ARG A 122 1.76 6.01 -16.51
CA ARG A 122 1.74 4.61 -16.93
C ARG A 122 0.78 3.78 -16.07
N LEU A 123 0.77 4.01 -14.76
CA LEU A 123 -0.16 3.35 -13.83
C LEU A 123 -1.61 3.62 -14.24
N GLU A 124 -1.96 4.86 -14.56
CA GLU A 124 -3.29 5.23 -15.05
C GLU A 124 -3.68 4.43 -16.31
N ARG A 125 -2.80 4.38 -17.32
CA ARG A 125 -3.06 3.63 -18.56
C ARG A 125 -3.29 2.14 -18.32
N VAL A 126 -2.46 1.52 -17.47
CA VAL A 126 -2.61 0.08 -17.16
C VAL A 126 -3.88 -0.16 -16.32
N PHE A 127 -4.26 0.79 -15.48
CA PHE A 127 -5.50 0.73 -14.70
C PHE A 127 -6.75 0.80 -15.59
N GLN A 128 -6.78 1.73 -16.55
CA GLN A 128 -7.84 1.80 -17.55
C GLN A 128 -7.94 0.51 -18.38
N ARG A 129 -6.79 -0.05 -18.78
CA ARG A 129 -6.75 -1.36 -19.47
C ARG A 129 -7.37 -2.47 -18.62
N ARG A 130 -7.13 -2.47 -17.30
CA ARG A 130 -7.76 -3.43 -16.38
C ARG A 130 -9.28 -3.27 -16.39
N GLN A 131 -9.80 -2.04 -16.27
CA GLN A 131 -11.25 -1.79 -16.26
C GLN A 131 -11.93 -2.27 -17.55
N VAL A 132 -11.32 -1.99 -18.72
CA VAL A 132 -11.82 -2.47 -20.01
C VAL A 132 -11.86 -4.00 -20.05
N LEU A 133 -10.78 -4.65 -19.59
CA LEU A 133 -10.70 -6.09 -19.58
C LEU A 133 -11.72 -6.71 -18.61
N GLU A 134 -11.90 -6.15 -17.42
CA GLU A 134 -12.94 -6.59 -16.48
C GLU A 134 -14.33 -6.46 -17.09
N LYS A 135 -14.64 -5.34 -17.77
CA LYS A 135 -15.93 -5.17 -18.47
C LYS A 135 -16.19 -6.27 -19.50
N ILE A 136 -15.18 -6.63 -20.28
CA ILE A 136 -15.26 -7.73 -21.26
C ILE A 136 -15.42 -9.09 -20.56
N LEU A 137 -14.65 -9.34 -19.51
CA LEU A 137 -14.71 -10.59 -18.76
C LEU A 137 -16.06 -10.81 -18.08
N ARG A 138 -16.74 -9.75 -17.63
CA ARG A 138 -18.11 -9.85 -17.07
C ARG A 138 -19.11 -10.39 -18.09
N ILE A 139 -18.96 -10.01 -19.37
CA ILE A 139 -19.85 -10.44 -20.46
C ILE A 139 -19.59 -11.93 -20.79
N HIS A 140 -18.32 -12.33 -20.88
CA HIS A 140 -17.98 -13.70 -21.27
C HIS A 140 -18.07 -14.72 -20.14
N TYR A 141 -17.92 -14.28 -18.89
CA TYR A 141 -17.91 -15.15 -17.71
C TYR A 141 -18.91 -14.68 -16.64
N PRO A 142 -20.22 -14.68 -16.94
CA PRO A 142 -21.24 -14.23 -15.99
C PRO A 142 -21.31 -15.11 -14.73
N ALA A 143 -20.89 -16.38 -14.82
CA ALA A 143 -20.82 -17.30 -13.69
C ALA A 143 -19.82 -16.89 -12.60
N LEU A 144 -18.95 -15.90 -12.86
CA LEU A 144 -18.01 -15.37 -11.85
C LEU A 144 -18.64 -14.32 -10.93
N ARG A 145 -19.91 -13.97 -11.16
CA ARG A 145 -20.67 -13.02 -10.35
C ARG A 145 -20.88 -13.56 -8.93
N ILE A 146 -20.56 -12.74 -7.94
CA ILE A 146 -20.84 -12.98 -6.54
C ILE A 146 -22.03 -12.09 -6.18
N PRO A 147 -23.21 -12.64 -5.85
CA PRO A 147 -24.39 -11.85 -5.50
C PRO A 147 -24.26 -11.30 -4.07
N ASP A 148 -23.41 -10.29 -3.91
CA ASP A 148 -23.13 -9.61 -2.65
C ASP A 148 -23.84 -8.24 -2.53
N SER A 149 -24.62 -7.87 -3.55
CA SER A 149 -25.40 -6.63 -3.62
C SER A 149 -26.86 -6.91 -3.98
N LEU A 150 -27.77 -6.04 -3.53
CA LEU A 150 -29.18 -6.05 -3.97
C LEU A 150 -29.33 -5.66 -5.45
N PHE A 151 -28.33 -4.98 -6.01
CA PHE A 151 -28.30 -4.52 -7.39
C PHE A 151 -27.17 -5.21 -8.14
N SER A 152 -27.50 -5.85 -9.27
CA SER A 152 -26.57 -6.65 -10.07
C SER A 152 -25.37 -5.87 -10.62
N ASP A 153 -25.53 -4.58 -10.87
CA ASP A 153 -24.46 -3.71 -11.39
C ASP A 153 -23.34 -3.48 -10.36
N PHE A 154 -23.63 -3.74 -9.08
CA PHE A 154 -22.71 -3.59 -7.95
C PHE A 154 -22.18 -4.93 -7.43
N ASP A 155 -22.52 -6.03 -8.08
CA ASP A 155 -22.04 -7.35 -7.73
C ASP A 155 -20.52 -7.47 -7.92
N SER A 156 -19.88 -8.09 -6.94
CA SER A 156 -18.47 -8.46 -7.03
C SER A 156 -18.27 -9.58 -8.05
N HIS A 157 -17.05 -9.71 -8.60
CA HIS A 157 -16.72 -10.75 -9.59
C HIS A 157 -15.39 -11.44 -9.25
N ASN A 158 -15.37 -12.78 -9.28
CA ASN A 158 -14.17 -13.57 -8.99
C ASN A 158 -13.36 -13.91 -10.26
N PHE A 159 -12.67 -12.92 -10.82
CA PHE A 159 -11.82 -13.14 -12.00
C PHE A 159 -10.58 -14.03 -11.73
N ALA A 160 -10.25 -14.29 -10.47
CA ALA A 160 -9.14 -15.18 -10.15
C ALA A 160 -9.43 -16.65 -10.49
N ALA A 161 -10.71 -17.04 -10.57
CA ALA A 161 -11.12 -18.42 -10.83
C ALA A 161 -10.84 -18.92 -12.26
N ILE A 162 -10.64 -18.02 -13.23
CA ILE A 162 -10.46 -18.38 -14.66
C ILE A 162 -9.01 -18.31 -15.15
N GLU A 163 -8.05 -17.98 -14.27
CA GLU A 163 -6.61 -17.89 -14.58
C GLU A 163 -6.27 -17.14 -15.90
N HIS A 164 -7.08 -16.15 -16.28
CA HIS A 164 -6.98 -15.50 -17.58
C HIS A 164 -5.61 -14.79 -17.76
N ARG A 165 -4.75 -15.31 -18.64
CA ARG A 165 -3.35 -14.86 -18.83
C ARG A 165 -3.18 -13.36 -19.03
N GLY A 166 -4.02 -12.74 -19.88
CA GLY A 166 -3.98 -11.30 -20.15
C GLY A 166 -4.25 -10.45 -18.90
N TYR A 167 -5.34 -10.76 -18.20
CA TYR A 167 -5.72 -10.18 -16.92
C TYR A 167 -4.63 -10.35 -15.85
N VAL A 168 -4.10 -11.56 -15.68
CA VAL A 168 -2.98 -11.83 -14.76
C VAL A 168 -1.76 -10.96 -15.10
N ARG A 169 -1.42 -10.79 -16.38
CA ARG A 169 -0.32 -9.91 -16.82
C ARG A 169 -0.58 -8.45 -16.46
N VAL A 170 -1.80 -7.95 -16.67
CA VAL A 170 -2.19 -6.58 -16.32
C VAL A 170 -2.09 -6.36 -14.80
N LEU A 171 -2.56 -7.32 -13.99
CA LEU A 171 -2.45 -7.24 -12.53
C LEU A 171 -0.99 -7.22 -12.05
N ARG A 172 -0.12 -8.01 -12.67
CA ARG A 172 1.33 -8.00 -12.36
C ARG A 172 1.97 -6.65 -12.71
N GLU A 173 1.63 -6.08 -13.87
CA GLU A 173 2.14 -4.77 -14.28
C GLU A 173 1.66 -3.65 -13.34
N LEU A 174 0.38 -3.66 -12.96
CA LEU A 174 -0.17 -2.73 -11.96
C LEU A 174 0.60 -2.81 -10.65
N SER A 175 0.77 -4.01 -10.11
CA SER A 175 1.49 -4.24 -8.85
C SER A 175 2.93 -3.73 -8.95
N ALA A 176 3.64 -3.99 -10.06
CA ALA A 176 5.00 -3.50 -10.26
C ALA A 176 5.09 -1.97 -10.34
N LEU A 177 4.12 -1.30 -10.98
CA LEU A 177 4.07 0.16 -11.07
C LEU A 177 3.73 0.81 -9.72
N GLN A 178 2.76 0.25 -9.00
CA GLN A 178 2.43 0.67 -7.63
C GLN A 178 3.65 0.51 -6.72
N ASN A 179 4.35 -0.63 -6.77
CA ASN A 179 5.57 -0.89 -6.02
C ASN A 179 6.75 0.04 -6.36
N ARG A 180 6.76 0.65 -7.54
CA ARG A 180 7.78 1.66 -7.92
C ARG A 180 7.42 3.06 -7.43
N LEU A 181 6.13 3.40 -7.46
CA LEU A 181 5.62 4.69 -6.99
C LEU A 181 5.69 4.80 -5.48
N PHE A 182 5.37 3.72 -4.78
CA PHE A 182 5.30 3.68 -3.33
C PHE A 182 6.47 2.87 -2.77
N ASP A 183 6.88 3.11 -1.52
CA ASP A 183 7.76 2.18 -0.81
C ASP A 183 6.99 0.91 -0.34
N CYS A 184 6.26 0.31 -1.28
CA CYS A 184 5.09 -0.55 -1.09
C CYS A 184 5.41 -1.98 -0.62
N THR A 185 6.64 -2.25 -0.16
CA THR A 185 6.94 -3.55 0.45
C THR A 185 6.05 -3.82 1.65
N LYS A 186 5.61 -2.80 2.38
CA LYS A 186 4.66 -2.97 3.50
C LYS A 186 3.36 -3.59 3.01
N PHE A 187 2.60 -2.88 2.17
CA PHE A 187 1.25 -3.30 1.74
C PHE A 187 1.25 -4.66 1.05
N GLU A 188 2.25 -4.92 0.19
CA GLU A 188 2.40 -6.22 -0.44
C GLU A 188 2.73 -7.32 0.57
N ARG A 189 3.63 -7.07 1.53
CA ARG A 189 3.97 -8.04 2.57
C ARG A 189 2.80 -8.37 3.48
N LEU A 190 1.94 -7.39 3.78
CA LEU A 190 0.77 -7.63 4.63
C LEU A 190 -0.20 -8.63 3.99
N ILE A 191 -0.46 -8.51 2.68
CA ILE A 191 -1.23 -9.50 1.93
C ILE A 191 -0.47 -10.82 1.83
N ARG A 192 0.80 -10.78 1.43
CA ARG A 192 1.63 -11.99 1.22
C ARG A 192 1.72 -12.86 2.46
N TYR A 193 1.86 -12.25 3.65
CA TYR A 193 1.95 -12.96 4.91
C TYR A 193 0.60 -13.30 5.53
N ARG A 194 -0.51 -12.92 4.88
CA ARG A 194 -1.88 -13.19 5.33
C ARG A 194 -2.11 -12.62 6.74
N CYS A 195 -1.75 -11.36 6.95
CA CYS A 195 -1.85 -10.70 8.25
C CYS A 195 -3.31 -10.47 8.70
N ALA A 196 -4.26 -10.34 7.78
CA ALA A 196 -5.69 -10.22 8.03
C ALA A 196 -6.50 -10.72 6.83
N ASN A 197 -7.83 -10.88 7.01
CA ASN A 197 -8.73 -11.24 5.92
C ASN A 197 -8.95 -10.07 4.95
N LEU A 198 -9.01 -8.85 5.48
CA LEU A 198 -9.33 -7.64 4.72
C LEU A 198 -8.33 -6.53 5.02
N PHE A 199 -8.04 -5.70 4.02
CA PHE A 199 -7.08 -4.61 4.10
C PHE A 199 -7.68 -3.33 3.53
N PHE A 200 -7.62 -2.23 4.28
CA PHE A 200 -8.20 -0.95 3.92
C PHE A 200 -7.16 0.16 4.00
N LEU A 201 -7.08 0.94 2.92
CA LEU A 201 -6.35 2.20 2.91
C LEU A 201 -7.35 3.33 3.19
N VAL A 202 -7.14 4.06 4.28
CA VAL A 202 -7.98 5.17 4.71
C VAL A 202 -7.27 6.47 4.37
N VAL A 203 -7.89 7.30 3.54
CA VAL A 203 -7.30 8.55 3.04
C VAL A 203 -8.32 9.68 3.09
N SER A 204 -7.85 10.93 3.11
CA SER A 204 -8.74 12.07 2.85
C SER A 204 -9.23 12.06 1.40
N ASN A 205 -10.47 12.48 1.12
CA ASN A 205 -11.04 12.55 -0.23
C ASN A 205 -10.13 13.31 -1.22
N ARG A 206 -9.49 14.41 -0.79
CA ARG A 206 -8.58 15.20 -1.63
C ARG A 206 -7.37 14.42 -2.13
N LEU A 207 -7.08 13.27 -1.53
CA LEU A 207 -5.93 12.42 -1.79
C LEU A 207 -6.32 11.08 -2.40
N PHE A 208 -7.58 10.87 -2.76
CA PHE A 208 -7.98 9.63 -3.38
C PHE A 208 -7.58 9.61 -4.85
N ARG A 209 -6.81 8.58 -5.23
CA ARG A 209 -6.56 8.20 -6.62
C ARG A 209 -6.70 6.70 -6.71
N GLU A 210 -7.75 6.22 -7.35
CA GLU A 210 -8.06 4.79 -7.42
C GLU A 210 -6.90 3.91 -7.95
N PRO A 211 -6.15 4.31 -9.01
CA PRO A 211 -5.03 3.52 -9.50
C PRO A 211 -3.91 3.34 -8.47
N GLU A 212 -3.82 4.26 -7.51
CA GLU A 212 -2.78 4.28 -6.47
C GLU A 212 -3.10 3.38 -5.29
N ILE A 213 -4.34 2.89 -5.19
CA ILE A 213 -4.74 1.94 -4.15
C ILE A 213 -4.15 0.56 -4.49
N PRO A 214 -3.29 -0.02 -3.62
CA PRO A 214 -2.63 -1.28 -3.90
C PRO A 214 -3.61 -2.38 -4.28
N PHE A 215 -3.21 -3.28 -5.19
CA PHE A 215 -4.04 -4.43 -5.53
C PHE A 215 -4.43 -5.25 -4.28
N GLY A 216 -5.67 -5.70 -4.20
CA GLY A 216 -6.22 -6.42 -3.03
C GLY A 216 -6.70 -5.54 -1.88
N TRP A 217 -6.27 -4.28 -1.81
CA TRP A 217 -6.73 -3.33 -0.80
C TRP A 217 -8.06 -2.69 -1.22
N GLY A 218 -8.90 -2.44 -0.22
CA GLY A 218 -10.05 -1.53 -0.30
C GLY A 218 -9.63 -0.10 0.00
N ALA A 219 -10.47 0.85 -0.37
CA ALA A 219 -10.23 2.27 -0.10
C ALA A 219 -11.43 2.91 0.59
N LEU A 220 -11.14 3.57 1.70
CA LEU A 220 -12.07 4.39 2.47
C LEU A 220 -11.64 5.85 2.35
N ILE A 221 -12.56 6.71 1.93
CA ILE A 221 -12.31 8.15 1.85
C ILE A 221 -13.08 8.87 2.95
N GLU A 222 -12.43 9.84 3.58
CA GLU A 222 -13.11 10.78 4.47
C GLU A 222 -13.92 11.77 3.63
N SER A 223 -15.22 11.84 3.89
CA SER A 223 -16.17 12.75 3.28
C SER A 223 -17.15 13.22 4.35
N GLU A 224 -17.21 14.53 4.59
CA GLU A 224 -18.15 15.15 5.54
C GLU A 224 -18.08 14.56 6.96
N GLY A 225 -16.89 14.17 7.41
CA GLY A 225 -16.70 13.57 8.74
C GLY A 225 -17.08 12.10 8.84
N GLU A 226 -17.35 11.43 7.72
CA GLU A 226 -17.62 9.99 7.66
C GLU A 226 -16.65 9.28 6.71
N LEU A 227 -16.52 7.95 6.82
CA LEU A 227 -15.79 7.15 5.85
C LEU A 227 -16.71 6.49 4.83
N VAL A 228 -16.46 6.77 3.56
CA VAL A 228 -17.17 6.16 2.43
C VAL A 228 -16.28 5.10 1.78
N LEU A 229 -16.81 3.89 1.60
CA LEU A 229 -16.13 2.81 0.88
C LEU A 229 -16.24 3.05 -0.62
N VAL A 230 -15.15 3.49 -1.24
CA VAL A 230 -15.10 3.76 -2.70
C VAL A 230 -14.51 2.60 -3.49
N ARG A 231 -13.79 1.69 -2.84
CA ARG A 231 -13.28 0.46 -3.46
C ARG A 231 -13.38 -0.71 -2.49
N LYS A 232 -14.07 -1.78 -2.90
CA LYS A 232 -14.17 -3.03 -2.12
C LYS A 232 -12.79 -3.70 -2.00
N PRO A 233 -12.38 -4.13 -0.79
CA PRO A 233 -11.19 -4.98 -0.62
C PRO A 233 -11.40 -6.38 -1.18
N LEU A 234 -10.31 -7.10 -1.48
CA LEU A 234 -10.39 -8.53 -1.75
C LEU A 234 -10.36 -9.31 -0.42
N TRP A 235 -11.19 -10.34 -0.35
CA TRP A 235 -11.14 -11.29 0.74
C TRP A 235 -9.91 -12.20 0.62
N HIS A 236 -9.16 -12.31 1.70
CA HIS A 236 -8.04 -13.23 1.81
C HIS A 236 -8.36 -14.33 2.80
N GLU A 237 -8.25 -15.58 2.35
CA GLU A 237 -8.26 -16.73 3.26
C GLU A 237 -7.06 -16.68 4.20
N VAL A 238 -7.34 -16.78 5.49
CA VAL A 238 -6.36 -16.74 6.59
C VAL A 238 -6.67 -17.84 7.59
N ALA A 239 -5.67 -18.67 7.88
CA ALA A 239 -5.79 -19.75 8.86
C ALA A 239 -6.30 -19.22 10.22
N SER A 240 -7.18 -19.99 10.87
CA SER A 240 -7.80 -19.60 12.16
C SER A 240 -6.76 -19.25 13.24
N ALA A 241 -5.62 -19.95 13.28
CA ALA A 241 -4.53 -19.64 14.19
C ALA A 241 -3.95 -18.22 13.99
N ASN A 242 -3.82 -17.77 12.74
CA ASN A 242 -3.33 -16.41 12.46
C ASN A 242 -4.35 -15.35 12.82
N ARG A 243 -5.65 -15.62 12.59
CA ARG A 243 -6.75 -14.72 12.99
C ARG A 243 -6.82 -14.57 14.50
N LEU A 244 -6.69 -15.67 15.23
CA LEU A 244 -6.59 -15.67 16.70
C LEU A 244 -5.35 -14.89 17.16
N LYS A 245 -4.20 -15.09 16.52
CA LYS A 245 -2.98 -14.35 16.86
C LYS A 245 -3.15 -12.84 16.68
N LEU A 246 -3.83 -12.38 15.62
CA LEU A 246 -4.12 -10.96 15.47
C LEU A 246 -5.09 -10.46 16.55
N LEU A 247 -6.12 -11.23 16.90
CA LEU A 247 -7.02 -10.91 18.01
C LEU A 247 -6.27 -10.74 19.34
N GLU A 248 -5.33 -11.64 19.67
CA GLU A 248 -4.46 -11.49 20.84
C GLU A 248 -3.64 -10.19 20.79
N ARG A 249 -3.14 -9.80 19.61
CA ARG A 249 -2.38 -8.56 19.43
C ARG A 249 -3.25 -7.31 19.57
N ILE A 250 -4.51 -7.38 19.12
CA ILE A 250 -5.52 -6.34 19.32
C ILE A 250 -5.80 -6.19 20.82
N ALA A 251 -6.10 -7.30 21.51
CA ALA A 251 -6.35 -7.30 22.95
C ALA A 251 -5.16 -6.72 23.73
N ALA A 252 -3.94 -7.18 23.44
CA ALA A 252 -2.73 -6.66 24.08
C ALA A 252 -2.51 -5.17 23.80
N ALA A 253 -2.89 -4.66 22.63
CA ALA A 253 -2.85 -3.23 22.34
C ALA A 253 -3.89 -2.44 23.12
N GLY A 254 -5.11 -2.96 23.23
CA GLY A 254 -6.16 -2.41 24.11
C GLY A 254 -5.71 -2.36 25.57
N THR A 255 -5.09 -3.42 26.09
CA THR A 255 -4.55 -3.44 27.46
C THR A 255 -3.46 -2.38 27.66
N ARG A 256 -2.58 -2.14 26.68
CA ARG A 256 -1.58 -1.05 26.78
C ARG A 256 -2.25 0.33 26.89
N LEU A 257 -3.35 0.55 26.16
CA LEU A 257 -4.11 1.78 26.26
C LEU A 257 -4.79 1.92 27.63
N LEU A 258 -5.41 0.83 28.11
CA LEU A 258 -6.01 0.79 29.45
C LEU A 258 -4.99 1.07 30.54
N ASN A 259 -3.82 0.41 30.49
CA ASN A 259 -2.73 0.67 31.42
C ASN A 259 -2.30 2.14 31.39
N LYS A 260 -2.18 2.74 30.20
CA LYS A 260 -1.85 4.17 30.08
C LYS A 260 -2.92 5.07 30.71
N GLN A 261 -4.20 4.74 30.54
CA GLN A 261 -5.32 5.50 31.13
C GLN A 261 -5.41 5.34 32.64
N SER A 262 -5.05 4.16 33.16
CA SER A 262 -5.01 3.85 34.58
C SER A 262 -3.66 4.13 35.23
N GLU A 263 -2.72 4.76 34.51
CA GLU A 263 -1.35 5.07 34.98
C GLU A 263 -0.54 3.84 35.45
N ILE A 264 -0.89 2.64 34.98
CA ILE A 264 -0.18 1.39 35.28
C ILE A 264 1.08 1.30 34.43
N THR A 265 2.24 1.29 35.09
CA THR A 265 3.54 1.17 34.43
C THR A 265 4.00 -0.29 34.31
N PHE A 266 5.05 -0.51 33.52
CA PHE A 266 5.68 -1.83 33.44
C PHE A 266 6.33 -2.24 34.77
N ASP A 267 6.87 -1.27 35.51
CA ASP A 267 7.52 -1.50 36.80
C ASP A 267 6.50 -1.93 37.85
N ASP A 268 5.31 -1.35 37.86
CA ASP A 268 4.20 -1.77 38.73
C ASP A 268 3.83 -3.24 38.50
N VAL A 269 3.74 -3.65 37.24
CA VAL A 269 3.42 -5.03 36.85
C VAL A 269 4.55 -5.99 37.27
N CYS A 270 5.82 -5.60 37.08
CA CYS A 270 6.96 -6.40 37.50
C CYS A 270 7.02 -6.54 39.02
N ALA A 271 6.81 -5.45 39.77
CA ALA A 271 6.76 -5.47 41.23
C ALA A 271 5.62 -6.36 41.73
N ALA A 272 4.43 -6.28 41.13
CA ALA A 272 3.30 -7.16 41.46
C ALA A 272 3.62 -8.64 41.17
N ARG A 273 4.27 -8.95 40.04
CA ARG A 273 4.68 -10.32 39.70
C ARG A 273 5.71 -10.87 40.67
N ASN A 274 6.73 -10.09 41.02
CA ASN A 274 7.78 -10.52 41.95
C ASN A 274 7.24 -10.78 43.36
N ARG A 275 6.17 -10.10 43.79
CA ARG A 275 5.45 -10.41 45.04
C ARG A 275 4.60 -11.68 44.97
N ALA A 276 4.17 -12.07 43.77
CA ALA A 276 3.29 -13.22 43.55
C ALA A 276 4.05 -14.53 43.28
N SER A 277 5.32 -14.45 42.87
CA SER A 277 6.21 -15.60 42.77
C SER A 277 6.86 -15.84 44.15
N PRO A 278 6.65 -16.99 44.81
CA PRO A 278 7.36 -17.36 46.02
C PRO A 278 8.85 -17.60 45.78
#